data_AF-A0A350WVI3-F1
#
_entry.id   AF-A0A350WVI3-F1
#
_cell.length_a   1.000
_cell.length_b   1.000
_cell.length_c   1.000
_cell.angle_alpha   90.00
_cell.angle_beta   90.00
_cell.angle_gamma   90.00
#
_symmetry.space_group_name_H-M   'P 1'
#
loop_
_entity.id
_entity.type
_entity.pdbx_description
1 polymer ?
#
loop_
_entity_poly.entity_id
_entity_poly.type
_entity_poly.pdbx_seq_one_letter_code
_entity_poly.pdbx_strand_id
1 'polypeptide(L)' 'MDTNTLLKRLVETESPSSDKTAVDRVAAIVADEARKLGAQVEFIPNQTTGDHVVSRWGGGGKPILLLCHMDTVFA' A
#
# COMPACT_ATOMS: atom_id res chain seq x y z
N MET A 1 -7.17 9.15 -10.24
CA MET A 1 -5.84 9.42 -10.84
C MET A 1 -5.62 8.33 -11.89
N ASP A 2 -5.05 8.64 -13.04
CA ASP A 2 -4.68 7.57 -13.98
C ASP A 2 -3.47 6.78 -13.44
N THR A 3 -3.23 5.60 -14.02
CA THR A 3 -2.20 4.68 -13.54
C THR A 3 -0.78 5.26 -13.58
N ASN A 4 -0.42 6.04 -14.62
CA ASN A 4 0.93 6.60 -14.74
C ASN A 4 1.16 7.70 -13.70
N THR A 5 0.16 8.56 -13.48
CA THR A 5 0.24 9.59 -12.43
C THR A 5 0.32 8.95 -11.03
N LEU A 6 -0.43 7.86 -10.79
CA LEU A 6 -0.35 7.14 -9.52
C LEU A 6 1.02 6.49 -9.32
N LEU A 7 1.55 5.84 -10.35
CA LEU A 7 2.89 5.25 -10.31
C LEU A 7 3.95 6.30 -9.99
N LYS A 8 3.91 7.44 -10.69
CA LYS A 8 4.82 8.56 -10.43
C LYS A 8 4.74 9.01 -8.97
N ARG A 9 3.54 9.19 -8.42
CA ARG A 9 3.35 9.60 -7.03
C ARG A 9 3.90 8.57 -6.03
N LEU A 10 3.68 7.28 -6.28
CA LEU A 10 4.20 6.20 -5.42
C LEU A 10 5.74 6.22 -5.42
N VAL A 11 6.36 6.36 -6.59
CA VAL A 11 7.82 6.42 -6.74
C VAL A 11 8.39 7.66 -6.05
N GLU A 12 7.89 8.86 -6.36
CA GLU A 12 8.38 10.13 -5.81
C GLU A 12 8.15 10.29 -4.29
N THR A 13 7.35 9.42 -3.66
CA THR A 13 7.14 9.44 -2.20
C THR A 13 8.33 8.83 -1.43
N GLU A 14 9.13 7.99 -2.11
CA GLU A 14 10.23 7.19 -1.56
C GLU A 14 9.82 6.28 -0.39
N SER A 15 10.33 5.05 -0.38
CA SER A 15 10.03 4.07 0.67
C SER A 15 11.18 3.11 1.00
N PRO A 16 12.37 3.60 1.42
CA PRO A 16 13.48 2.73 1.80
C PRO A 16 13.05 1.71 2.87
N SER A 17 13.41 0.43 2.73
CA SER A 17 13.01 -0.64 3.66
C SER A 17 13.39 -0.39 5.13
N SER A 18 14.43 0.42 5.37
CA SER A 18 14.90 0.80 6.70
C SER A 18 14.21 2.03 7.31
N ASP A 19 13.41 2.76 6.53
CA ASP A 19 12.64 3.92 7.00
C ASP A 19 11.16 3.58 7.09
N LYS A 20 10.75 3.15 8.28
CA LYS A 20 9.34 2.88 8.60
C LYS A 20 8.42 4.05 8.21
N THR A 21 8.82 5.29 8.51
CA THR A 21 7.96 6.46 8.26
C THR A 21 7.77 6.69 6.77
N ALA A 22 8.80 6.43 5.96
CA ALA A 22 8.70 6.49 4.50
C ALA A 22 7.76 5.42 3.94
N VAL A 23 7.89 4.17 4.39
CA VAL A 23 6.99 3.09 3.98
C VAL A 23 5.54 3.40 4.41
N ASP A 24 5.33 3.96 5.60
CA ASP A 24 4.00 4.35 6.10
C ASP A 24 3.36 5.45 5.22
N ARG A 25 4.14 6.37 4.63
CA ARG A 25 3.62 7.36 3.67
C ARG A 25 3.10 6.70 2.40
N VAL A 26 3.84 5.74 1.84
CA VAL A 26 3.38 4.97 0.68
C VAL A 26 2.16 4.12 1.03
N ALA A 27 2.14 3.51 2.22
CA ALA A 27 1.01 2.75 2.73
C ALA A 27 -0.29 3.56 2.78
N ALA A 28 -0.22 4.83 3.21
CA ALA A 28 -1.36 5.73 3.20
C ALA A 28 -1.90 5.98 1.78
N ILE A 29 -1.03 6.14 0.78
CA ILE A 29 -1.42 6.32 -0.62
C ILE A 29 -2.13 5.06 -1.15
N VAL A 30 -1.53 3.89 -0.92
CA VAL A 30 -2.11 2.59 -1.33
C VAL A 30 -3.48 2.37 -0.69
N ALA A 31 -3.61 2.63 0.61
CA ALA A 31 -4.86 2.52 1.33
C ALA A 31 -5.94 3.45 0.77
N ASP A 32 -5.61 4.70 0.45
CA ASP A 32 -6.57 5.65 -0.11
C ASP A 32 -7.04 5.27 -1.51
N GLU A 33 -6.14 4.80 -2.38
CA GLU A 33 -6.55 4.32 -3.70
C GLU A 33 -7.38 3.02 -3.60
N ALA A 34 -7.03 2.10 -2.69
CA ALA A 34 -7.84 0.91 -2.45
C ALA A 34 -9.26 1.26 -1.95
N ARG A 35 -9.39 2.21 -1.02
CA ARG A 35 -10.70 2.72 -0.56
C ARG A 35 -11.51 3.32 -1.70
N LYS A 36 -10.89 4.09 -2.60
CA LYS A 36 -11.57 4.66 -3.79
C LYS A 36 -12.07 3.57 -4.75
N LEU A 37 -11.39 2.43 -4.78
CA LEU A 37 -11.80 1.22 -5.52
C LEU A 37 -12.81 0.35 -4.74
N GLY A 38 -13.32 0.81 -3.60
CA GLY A 38 -14.35 0.12 -2.82
C GLY A 38 -13.83 -0.93 -1.83
N ALA A 39 -12.54 -0.93 -1.51
CA ALA A 39 -11.99 -1.85 -0.51
C ALA A 39 -12.39 -1.46 0.92
N GLN A 40 -12.60 -2.46 1.78
CA GLN A 40 -12.46 -2.30 3.21
C GLN A 40 -10.97 -2.41 3.56
N VAL A 41 -10.39 -1.34 4.09
CA VAL A 41 -8.95 -1.25 4.36
C VAL A 41 -8.67 -1.26 5.86
N GLU A 42 -7.72 -2.10 6.26
CA GLU A 42 -7.20 -2.24 7.62
C GLU A 42 -5.68 -2.03 7.60
N PHE A 43 -5.17 -1.33 8.62
CA PHE A 43 -3.73 -1.24 8.88
C PHE A 43 -3.37 -2.20 10.00
N ILE A 44 -2.32 -3.00 9.78
CA ILE A 44 -1.74 -3.88 10.81
C ILE A 44 -0.39 -3.27 11.21
N PRO A 45 -0.25 -2.78 12.46
CA PRO A 45 0.97 -2.12 12.91
C PRO A 45 2.21 -3.02 12.82
N ASN A 46 3.31 -2.46 12.35
CA ASN A 46 4.63 -3.09 12.37
C ASN A 46 5.63 -2.19 13.13
N GLN A 47 6.42 -2.79 14.02
CA GLN A 47 7.33 -2.03 14.89
C GLN A 47 8.63 -1.61 14.19
N THR A 48 9.11 -2.39 13.24
CA THR A 48 10.43 -2.22 12.63
C THR A 48 10.37 -1.66 11.22
N THR A 49 9.39 -2.11 10.44
CA THR A 49 9.16 -1.61 9.07
C THR A 49 7.79 -0.93 8.97
N GLY A 50 7.41 -0.49 7.77
CA GLY A 50 6.10 0.11 7.55
C GLY A 50 4.93 -0.82 7.91
N ASP A 51 3.81 -0.22 8.29
CA ASP A 51 2.57 -0.92 8.61
C ASP A 51 2.04 -1.68 7.38
N HIS A 52 1.47 -2.86 7.61
CA HIS A 52 0.87 -3.63 6.52
C HIS A 52 -0.53 -3.09 6.19
N VAL A 53 -0.84 -3.00 4.90
CA VAL A 53 -2.18 -2.62 4.42
C VAL A 53 -2.91 -3.86 3.94
N VAL A 54 -4.01 -4.20 4.59
CA VAL A 54 -4.91 -5.27 4.15
C VAL A 54 -6.15 -4.64 3.52
N SER A 55 -6.31 -4.84 2.22
CA SER A 55 -7.47 -4.37 1.46
C SER A 55 -8.36 -5.55 1.07
N ARG A 56 -9.63 -5.52 1.48
CA ARG A 56 -10.60 -6.59 1.23
C ARG A 56 -11.74 -6.08 0.35
N TRP A 57 -12.02 -6.82 -0.71
CA TRP A 57 -13.20 -6.64 -1.56
C TRP A 57 -14.13 -7.84 -1.38
N GLY A 58 -15.43 -7.57 -1.24
CA GLY A 58 -16.44 -8.62 -1.21
C GLY A 58 -16.68 -9.23 -2.60
N GLY A 59 -17.28 -10.42 -2.62
CA GLY A 59 -17.67 -11.12 -3.85
C GLY A 59 -18.26 -12.49 -3.54
N GLY A 60 -18.91 -13.10 -4.53
CA GLY A 60 -19.55 -14.43 -4.38
C GLY A 60 -18.71 -15.63 -4.84
N GLY A 61 -17.49 -15.39 -5.34
CA GLY A 61 -16.61 -16.42 -5.90
C GLY A 61 -15.62 -17.01 -4.89
N LYS A 62 -14.74 -17.90 -5.38
CA LYS A 62 -13.60 -18.38 -4.58
C LYS A 62 -12.66 -17.19 -4.27
N PRO A 63 -12.19 -17.04 -3.03
CA PRO A 63 -11.32 -15.94 -2.67
C PRO A 63 -9.96 -16.04 -3.38
N ILE A 64 -9.40 -14.88 -3.74
CA ILE A 64 -8.04 -14.73 -4.24
C ILE A 64 -7.23 -13.85 -3.29
N LEU A 65 -5.92 -14.10 -3.20
CA LEU A 65 -4.99 -13.24 -2.47
C LEU A 65 -3.99 -12.66 -3.46
N LEU A 66 -3.86 -11.33 -3.45
CA LEU A 66 -2.80 -10.60 -4.12
C LEU A 66 -1.83 -10.12 -3.04
N LEU A 67 -0.54 -10.43 -3.19
CA LEU A 67 0.51 -10.04 -2.24
C LEU A 67 1.53 -9.15 -2.94
N CYS A 68 1.81 -7.99 -2.35
CA CYS A 68 2.78 -7.02 -2.83
C CYS A 68 3.55 -6.44 -1.63
N HIS A 69 4.68 -5.78 -1.92
CA HIS A 69 5.42 -4.98 -0.94
C HIS A 69 5.45 -3.51 -1.39
N MET A 70 5.67 -2.60 -0.44
CA MET A 70 5.62 -1.15 -0.68
C MET A 70 7.00 -0.49 -0.56
N ASP A 71 7.91 -1.15 0.12
CA ASP A 71 9.26 -0.69 0.38
C ASP A 71 10.21 -0.97 -0.79
N THR A 72 11.32 -0.24 -0.84
CA THR A 72 12.37 -0.37 -1.84
C THR A 72 13.74 -0.42 -1.19
N VAL A 73 14.73 -0.84 -1.98
CA VAL A 73 16.14 -0.89 -1.57
C VAL A 73 16.89 0.44 -1.73
N PHE A 74 16.22 1.48 -2.23
CA PHE A 74 16.83 2.78 -2.56
C PHE A 74 16.70 3.76 -1.40
N ALA A 75 17.54 4.79 -1.38
CA ALA A 75 17.60 5.84 -0.36
C ALA A 75 17.67 7.23 -1.01
#